data_AF-A0A4R9A7M2-F1
#
_entry.id   AF-A0A4R9A7M2-F1
#
_cell.length_a   1.000
_cell.length_b   1.000
_cell.length_c   1.000
_cell.angle_alpha   90.00
_cell.angle_beta   90.00
_cell.angle_gamma   90.00
#
_symmetry.space_group_name_H-M   'P 1'
#
loop_
_entity.id
_entity.type
_entity.pdbx_description
1 polymer ?
#
loop_
_entity_poly.entity_id
_entity_poly.type
_entity_poly.pdbx_seq_one_letter_code
_entity_poly.pdbx_strand_id
1 'polypeptide(L)'
;MSNEHPELSGYEPTGHERPLRSKHLTRAMRVIVVLGLVALVVPGVLTTVQVATTTATNGCLAAVAQFYPQSVDYDARFELAGAGGFGWQCYAIDQNERETFVTALGIIPSAPRQVNPGTPT
;
A
#
# COMPACT_ATOMS: atom_id res chain seq x y z
N MET A 1 -36.73 18.57 -46.08
CA MET A 1 -35.65 19.45 -46.55
C MET A 1 -34.40 19.05 -45.82
N SER A 2 -33.52 18.32 -46.49
CA SER A 2 -32.25 17.83 -45.95
C SER A 2 -31.24 18.97 -46.00
N ASN A 3 -30.59 19.28 -44.88
CA ASN A 3 -29.48 20.24 -44.87
C ASN A 3 -28.26 19.55 -45.48
N GLU A 4 -28.05 19.77 -46.77
CA GLU A 4 -26.79 19.46 -47.43
C GLU A 4 -25.76 20.51 -47.00
N HIS A 5 -24.66 20.05 -46.42
CA HIS A 5 -23.56 20.86 -45.90
C HIS A 5 -22.40 20.84 -46.91
N PRO A 6 -22.39 21.72 -47.93
CA PRO A 6 -21.39 21.73 -49.00
C PRO A 6 -19.97 22.03 -48.49
N GLU A 7 -19.83 22.66 -47.33
CA GLU A 7 -18.56 22.90 -46.64
C GLU A 7 -17.78 21.62 -46.26
N LEU A 8 -18.43 20.46 -46.28
CA LEU A 8 -17.81 19.16 -45.95
C LEU A 8 -17.50 18.30 -47.18
N SER A 9 -17.83 18.76 -48.40
CA SER A 9 -17.71 17.96 -49.64
C SER A 9 -16.28 17.70 -50.12
N GLY A 10 -15.29 18.37 -49.55
CA GLY A 10 -13.86 18.14 -49.79
C GLY A 10 -13.05 17.85 -48.53
N TYR A 11 -13.71 17.71 -47.38
CA TYR A 11 -13.04 17.32 -46.14
C TYR A 11 -12.89 15.80 -46.15
N GLU A 12 -11.77 15.31 -46.70
CA GLU A 12 -11.29 13.98 -46.36
C GLU A 12 -10.80 14.07 -44.92
N PRO A 13 -11.44 13.40 -43.94
CA PRO A 13 -11.04 13.49 -42.55
C PRO A 13 -9.63 12.92 -42.42
N THR A 14 -8.62 13.79 -42.51
CA THR A 14 -7.20 13.48 -42.26
C THR A 14 -6.93 13.16 -40.78
N GLY A 15 -7.99 12.88 -40.00
CA GLY A 15 -7.95 12.64 -38.57
C GLY A 15 -8.33 11.23 -38.13
N HIS A 16 -8.72 10.29 -39.01
CA HIS A 16 -9.30 9.00 -38.57
C HIS A 16 -8.60 7.73 -39.05
N GLU A 17 -7.60 7.80 -39.94
CA GLU A 17 -6.96 6.60 -40.47
C GLU A 17 -5.43 6.68 -40.52
N ARG A 18 -4.80 6.63 -39.35
CA ARG A 18 -3.60 5.79 -39.26
C ARG A 18 -3.82 4.80 -38.13
N PRO A 19 -4.67 3.77 -38.35
CA PRO A 19 -4.71 2.66 -37.42
C PRO A 19 -3.28 2.16 -37.32
N LEU A 20 -2.73 1.97 -36.12
CA LEU A 20 -1.46 1.28 -35.97
C LEU A 20 -1.64 -0.06 -36.70
N ARG A 21 -1.07 -0.16 -37.91
CA ARG A 21 -1.56 -1.00 -39.03
C ARG A 21 -1.32 -2.50 -38.80
N SER A 22 -0.98 -2.89 -37.58
CA SER A 22 -0.57 -4.22 -37.21
C SER A 22 -1.08 -4.52 -35.80
N LYS A 23 -1.87 -5.60 -35.67
CA LYS A 23 -2.32 -6.15 -34.38
C LYS A 23 -1.14 -6.35 -33.41
N HIS A 24 0.06 -6.63 -33.93
CA HIS A 24 1.28 -6.78 -33.14
C HIS A 24 1.75 -5.47 -32.53
N LEU A 25 1.66 -4.36 -33.26
CA LEU A 25 2.13 -3.06 -32.79
C LEU A 25 1.22 -2.47 -31.72
N THR A 26 -0.11 -2.68 -31.83
CA THR A 26 -1.06 -2.37 -30.75
C THR A 26 -0.80 -3.20 -29.49
N ARG A 27 -0.48 -4.50 -29.65
CA ARG A 27 -0.16 -5.38 -28.51
C ARG A 27 1.14 -4.94 -27.82
N ALA A 28 2.18 -4.62 -28.59
CA ALA A 28 3.44 -4.11 -28.06
C ALA A 28 3.23 -2.81 -27.29
N MET A 29 2.48 -1.86 -27.86
CA MET A 29 2.14 -0.61 -27.18
C MET A 29 1.42 -0.85 -25.84
N ARG A 30 0.42 -1.74 -25.79
CA ARG A 30 -0.27 -2.08 -24.54
C ARG A 30 0.68 -2.67 -23.49
N VAL A 31 1.57 -3.57 -23.88
CA VAL A 31 2.55 -4.18 -22.97
C VAL A 31 3.50 -3.11 -22.41
N ILE A 32 4.00 -2.21 -23.26
CA ILE A 32 4.89 -1.12 -22.84
C ILE A 32 4.18 -0.20 -21.85
N VAL A 33 2.92 0.17 -22.11
CA VAL A 33 2.13 1.00 -21.21
C VAL A 33 1.93 0.32 -19.85
N VAL A 34 1.57 -0.97 -19.84
CA VAL A 34 1.40 -1.73 -18.59
C VAL A 34 2.72 -1.81 -17.82
N LEU A 35 3.84 -2.08 -18.50
CA LEU A 35 5.17 -2.09 -17.87
C LEU A 35 5.54 -0.73 -17.30
N GLY A 36 5.27 0.37 -18.03
CA GLY A 36 5.49 1.73 -17.54
C GLY A 36 4.66 2.05 -16.31
N LEU A 37 3.39 1.64 -16.28
CA LEU A 37 2.52 1.80 -15.11
C LEU A 37 3.02 0.99 -13.91
N VAL A 38 3.41 -0.27 -14.11
CA VAL A 38 3.98 -1.11 -13.05
C VAL A 38 5.26 -0.47 -12.51
N ALA A 39 6.16 -0.02 -13.38
CA ALA A 39 7.39 0.66 -12.98
C ALA A 39 7.15 1.96 -12.19
N LEU A 40 6.05 2.67 -12.47
CA LEU A 40 5.65 3.85 -11.72
C LEU A 40 5.04 3.51 -10.34
N VAL A 41 4.20 2.47 -10.28
CA VAL A 41 3.42 2.14 -9.08
C VAL A 41 4.22 1.33 -8.06
N VAL A 42 5.02 0.36 -8.51
CA VAL A 42 5.81 -0.52 -7.63
C VAL A 42 6.66 0.24 -6.60
N PRO A 43 7.46 1.26 -6.95
CA PRO A 43 8.24 1.99 -5.94
C PRO A 43 7.36 2.72 -4.92
N GLY A 44 6.20 3.23 -5.33
CA GLY A 44 5.24 3.86 -4.42
C GLY A 44 4.66 2.87 -3.40
N VAL A 45 4.29 1.67 -3.85
CA VAL A 45 3.79 0.62 -2.97
C VAL A 45 4.88 0.12 -2.02
N LEU A 46 6.09 -0.12 -2.53
CA LEU A 46 7.22 -0.59 -1.71
C LEU A 46 7.58 0.42 -0.61
N THR A 47 7.66 1.70 -0.94
CA THR A 47 7.95 2.75 0.05
C THR A 47 6.85 2.84 1.10
N THR A 48 5.57 2.76 0.70
CA THR A 48 4.44 2.79 1.63
C THR A 48 4.46 1.60 2.60
N VAL A 49 4.69 0.38 2.09
CA VAL A 49 4.77 -0.83 2.91
C VAL A 49 5.95 -0.73 3.89
N GLN A 50 7.11 -0.27 3.42
CA GLN A 50 8.29 -0.13 4.28
C GLN A 50 8.05 0.86 5.42
N VAL A 51 7.43 2.01 5.13
CA VAL A 51 7.05 2.99 6.16
C VAL A 51 6.04 2.40 7.13
N ALA A 52 5.04 1.65 6.65
CA ALA A 52 4.06 1.00 7.51
C ALA A 52 4.72 -0.03 8.45
N THR A 53 5.59 -0.89 7.92
CA THR A 53 6.33 -1.88 8.73
C THR A 53 7.18 -1.19 9.79
N THR A 54 8.03 -0.22 9.42
CA THR A 54 8.86 0.49 10.40
C THR A 54 8.03 1.19 11.47
N THR A 55 6.89 1.79 11.09
CA THR A 55 5.99 2.44 12.04
C THR A 55 5.35 1.43 12.98
N ALA A 56 4.91 0.28 12.47
CA ALA A 56 4.34 -0.81 13.27
C ALA A 56 5.37 -1.39 14.26
N THR A 57 6.59 -1.65 13.79
CA THR A 57 7.71 -2.13 14.63
C THR A 57 8.01 -1.16 15.76
N ASN A 58 8.14 0.14 15.47
CA ASN A 58 8.40 1.16 16.48
C ASN A 58 7.23 1.31 17.48
N GLY A 59 5.99 1.23 16.99
CA GLY A 59 4.79 1.22 17.83
C GLY A 59 4.74 0.01 18.76
N CYS A 60 5.07 -1.18 18.23
CA CYS A 60 5.09 -2.42 18.98
C CYS A 60 6.18 -2.40 20.05
N LEU A 61 7.39 -1.94 19.73
CA LEU A 61 8.48 -1.79 20.70
C LEU A 61 8.03 -0.96 21.92
N ALA A 62 7.38 0.19 21.69
CA ALA A 62 6.91 1.03 22.79
C ALA A 62 5.79 0.35 23.61
N ALA A 63 4.86 -0.34 22.97
CA ALA A 63 3.79 -1.06 23.65
C ALA A 63 4.34 -2.23 24.49
N VAL A 64 5.27 -3.01 23.93
CA VAL A 64 5.92 -4.12 24.61
C VAL A 64 6.74 -3.63 25.80
N ALA A 65 7.52 -2.55 25.64
CA ALA A 65 8.27 -1.95 26.73
C ALA A 65 7.37 -1.50 27.90
N GLN A 66 6.11 -1.14 27.61
CA GLN A 66 5.14 -0.72 28.62
C GLN A 66 4.41 -1.90 29.27
N PHE A 67 3.90 -2.86 28.49
CA PHE A 67 3.03 -3.93 28.98
C PHE A 67 3.76 -5.23 29.32
N TYR A 68 4.86 -5.53 28.62
CA TYR A 68 5.63 -6.76 28.75
C TYR A 68 7.13 -6.48 28.83
N PRO A 69 7.62 -5.73 29.84
CA PRO A 69 9.03 -5.32 29.94
C PRO A 69 10.01 -6.50 30.15
N GLN A 70 9.51 -7.72 30.36
CA GLN A 70 10.31 -8.94 30.51
C GLN A 70 10.39 -9.75 29.21
N SER A 71 9.75 -9.31 28.13
CA SER A 71 9.89 -9.94 26.82
C SER A 71 11.34 -9.90 26.34
N VAL A 72 11.80 -10.98 25.72
CA VAL A 72 13.13 -11.01 25.10
C VAL A 72 13.14 -10.46 23.68
N ASP A 73 12.00 -10.52 23.00
CA ASP A 73 11.85 -10.03 21.63
C ASP A 73 10.39 -9.60 21.36
N TYR A 74 10.15 -9.01 20.19
CA TYR A 74 8.83 -8.55 19.78
C TYR A 74 8.67 -8.71 18.27
N ASP A 75 7.42 -8.95 17.83
CA ASP A 75 7.11 -9.04 16.41
C ASP A 75 5.87 -8.21 16.04
N ALA A 76 5.99 -7.50 14.92
CA ALA A 76 4.94 -6.66 14.37
C ALA A 76 4.59 -7.16 12.96
N ARG A 77 3.42 -7.79 12.83
CA ARG A 77 2.99 -8.45 11.58
C ARG A 77 1.61 -7.97 11.12
N PHE A 78 1.45 -7.86 9.81
CA PHE A 78 0.16 -7.57 9.21
C PHE A 78 -0.64 -8.85 9.05
N GLU A 79 -1.81 -8.91 9.66
CA GLU A 79 -2.68 -10.06 9.61
C GLU A 79 -4.09 -9.68 9.18
N LEU A 80 -4.68 -10.51 8.32
CA LEU A 80 -6.02 -10.33 7.78
C LEU A 80 -7.11 -10.83 8.74
N ALA A 81 -6.77 -11.82 9.58
CA ALA A 81 -7.68 -12.49 10.50
C ALA A 81 -6.98 -12.76 11.85
N GLY A 82 -6.44 -11.69 12.44
CA GLY A 82 -5.69 -11.72 13.67
C GLY A 82 -6.51 -11.77 14.95
N ALA A 83 -5.85 -11.97 16.10
CA ALA A 83 -6.46 -11.86 17.43
C ALA A 83 -7.13 -10.49 17.68
N GLY A 84 -6.55 -9.43 17.14
CA GLY A 84 -7.07 -8.06 17.14
C GLY A 84 -7.91 -7.67 15.92
N GLY A 85 -8.18 -8.61 15.01
CA GLY A 85 -8.89 -8.37 13.75
C GLY A 85 -7.95 -8.06 12.57
N PHE A 86 -8.48 -7.34 11.58
CA PHE A 86 -7.76 -6.99 10.35
C PHE A 86 -6.81 -5.81 10.59
N GLY A 87 -5.51 -6.02 10.40
CA GLY A 87 -4.50 -4.97 10.47
C GLY A 87 -3.15 -5.44 11.00
N TRP A 88 -2.31 -4.48 11.35
CA TRP A 88 -1.07 -4.71 12.06
C TRP A 88 -1.33 -5.15 13.49
N GLN A 89 -0.64 -6.20 13.90
CA GLN A 89 -0.70 -6.76 15.24
C GLN A 89 0.69 -6.79 15.86
N CYS A 90 0.74 -6.57 17.16
CA CYS A 90 1.95 -6.59 17.96
C CYS A 90 1.92 -7.79 18.90
N TYR A 91 3.01 -8.56 18.87
CA TYR A 91 3.23 -9.71 19.72
C TYR A 91 4.51 -9.51 20.53
N ALA A 92 4.47 -9.88 21.80
CA ALA A 92 5.65 -10.00 22.65
C ALA A 92 6.13 -11.46 22.64
N ILE A 93 7.43 -11.66 22.57
CA ILE A 93 8.07 -12.97 22.59
C ILE A 93 8.78 -13.12 23.95
N ASP A 94 8.42 -14.16 24.68
CA ASP A 94 9.01 -14.51 25.98
C ASP A 94 10.23 -15.43 25.81
N GLN A 95 10.98 -15.68 26.91
CA GLN A 95 12.16 -16.56 26.94
C GLN A 95 11.89 -17.98 26.45
N ASN A 96 10.64 -18.43 26.51
CA ASN A 96 10.19 -19.73 26.02
C ASN A 96 9.74 -19.70 24.55
N GLU A 97 10.11 -18.67 23.79
CA GLU A 97 9.70 -18.43 22.39
C GLU A 97 8.17 -18.36 22.20
N ARG A 98 7.43 -18.07 23.27
CA ARG A 98 5.97 -17.99 23.23
C ARG A 98 5.53 -16.59 22.82
N GLU A 99 4.78 -16.52 21.73
CA GLU A 99 4.15 -15.29 21.25
C GLU A 99 2.88 -14.97 22.06
N THR A 100 2.83 -13.77 22.61
CA THR A 100 1.65 -13.25 23.33
C THR A 100 1.15 -12.00 22.62
N PHE A 101 -0.13 -11.98 22.26
CA PHE A 101 -0.77 -10.80 21.67
C PHE A 101 -0.78 -9.65 22.67
N VAL A 102 -0.22 -8.51 22.26
CA VAL A 102 -0.16 -7.31 23.10
C VAL A 102 -1.29 -6.36 22.74
N THR A 103 -1.34 -5.95 21.47
CA THR A 103 -2.32 -4.96 21.00
C THR A 103 -2.45 -4.98 19.48
N ALA A 104 -3.61 -4.51 19.00
CA ALA A 104 -3.87 -4.25 17.59
C ALA A 104 -3.43 -2.82 17.25
N LEU A 105 -2.53 -2.66 16.27
CA LEU A 105 -2.09 -1.37 15.76
C LEU A 105 -3.01 -0.84 14.65
N GLY A 106 -3.89 -1.69 14.12
CA GLY A 106 -4.86 -1.35 13.07
C GLY A 106 -4.24 -1.35 11.66
N ILE A 107 -5.00 -0.87 10.67
CA ILE A 107 -4.60 -0.90 9.26
C ILE A 107 -3.42 0.06 9.00
N ILE A 108 -3.47 1.24 9.61
CA ILE A 108 -2.45 2.27 9.51
C ILE A 108 -1.81 2.39 10.90
N PRO A 109 -0.60 1.85 11.10
CA PRO A 109 0.05 1.90 12.39
C PRO A 109 0.38 3.36 12.72
N SER A 110 0.03 3.81 13.92
CA SER A 110 0.39 5.14 14.40
C SER A 110 1.74 5.12 15.10
N ALA A 111 2.49 6.23 15.02
CA ALA A 111 3.72 6.39 15.76
C ALA A 111 3.49 6.16 17.28
N PRO A 112 4.45 5.54 17.98
CA PRO A 112 4.34 5.34 19.41
C PRO A 112 4.15 6.68 20.11
N ARG A 113 3.04 6.82 20.84
CA ARG A 113 2.86 7.97 21.74
C ARG A 113 3.75 7.74 22.94
N GLN A 114 4.81 8.54 23.06
CA GLN A 114 5.55 8.61 24.32
C GLN A 114 4.63 9.24 25.36
N VAL A 115 4.11 8.43 26.29
CA VAL A 115 3.48 8.96 27.50
C VAL A 115 4.60 9.58 28.31
N ASN A 116 4.63 10.91 28.36
CA ASN A 116 5.62 11.62 29.16
C ASN A 116 5.38 11.24 30.63
N PRO A 117 6.40 10.77 31.39
CA PRO A 117 6.24 10.41 32.79
C PRO A 117 5.84 11.68 33.56
N GLY A 118 4.57 11.79 33.94
CA GLY A 118 4.04 12.99 34.60
C GLY A 118 2.62 13.41 34.19
N THR A 119 1.99 12.72 33.24
CA THR A 119 0.57 12.98 32.93
C THR A 119 -0.30 12.05 33.76
N PRO A 120 -1.00 12.52 34.81
CA PRO A 120 -1.98 11.71 35.52
C PRO A 120 -3.15 11.40 34.57
N THR A 121 -3.55 10.13 34.56
CA THR A 121 -4.76 9.62 33.90
C THR A 121 -6.03 10.05 34.62
#